data_AF-A0A961L3N9-F1
#
_entry.id   AF-A0A961L3N9-F1
#
_cell.length_a   1.000
_cell.length_b   1.000
_cell.length_c   1.000
_cell.angle_alpha   90.00
_cell.angle_beta   90.00
_cell.angle_gamma   90.00
#
_symmetry.space_group_name_H-M   'P 1'
#
loop_
_entity.id
_entity.type
_entity.pdbx_description
1 polymer ?
#
loop_
_entity_poly.entity_id
_entity_poly.type
_entity_poly.pdbx_seq_one_letter_code
_entity_poly.pdbx_strand_id
1 'polypeptide(L)' 'SSLMIGCRGEALGRELRLDPTEIEDALWVSRERAMAALAGLDPVIRPSRRGAIARFLIERWLADRLD' A
#
# COMPACT_ATOMS: atom_id res chain seq x y z
N SER A 1 15.83 -12.93 13.14
CA SER A 1 15.24 -11.62 13.49
C SER A 1 15.32 -10.74 12.26
N SER A 2 14.30 -9.93 11.99
CA SER A 2 14.25 -9.05 10.83
C SER A 2 13.98 -7.61 11.28
N LEU A 3 14.65 -6.64 10.65
CA LEU A 3 14.37 -5.21 10.80
C LEU A 3 13.63 -4.73 9.54
N MET A 4 12.47 -4.11 9.73
CA MET A 4 11.70 -3.54 8.63
C MET A 4 11.94 -2.03 8.56
N ILE A 5 12.42 -1.54 7.42
CA ILE A 5 12.61 -0.10 7.17
C ILE A 5 11.52 0.34 6.17
N GLY A 6 10.67 1.27 6.58
CA GLY A 6 9.61 1.80 5.72
C GLY A 6 10.09 3.00 4.90
N CYS A 7 9.85 2.98 3.60
CA CYS A 7 10.23 4.04 2.66
C CYS A 7 9.03 4.46 1.80
N ARG A 8 9.06 5.70 1.29
CA ARG A 8 8.16 6.18 0.22
C ARG A 8 8.98 6.32 -1.07
N GLY A 9 8.47 5.79 -2.17
CA GLY A 9 9.02 5.99 -3.51
C GLY A 9 8.00 6.67 -4.40
N GLU A 10 8.47 7.56 -5.27
CA GLU A 10 7.66 8.12 -6.36
C GLU A 10 7.92 7.32 -7.63
N ALA A 11 6.85 6.85 -8.27
CA ALA A 11 6.96 6.06 -9.48
C ALA A 11 7.20 6.98 -10.70
N LEU A 12 8.23 6.68 -11.50
CA LEU A 12 8.55 7.42 -12.72
C LEU A 12 7.70 6.98 -13.93
N GLY A 13 6.85 5.97 -13.77
CA GLY A 13 6.00 5.39 -14.80
C GLY A 13 4.87 4.56 -14.21
N ARG A 14 3.97 4.07 -15.06
CA ARG A 14 2.75 3.33 -14.65
C ARG A 14 2.68 1.88 -15.12
N GLU A 15 3.62 1.43 -15.95
CA GLU A 15 3.69 0.03 -16.39
C GLU A 15 4.00 -0.88 -15.20
N LEU A 16 3.19 -1.92 -15.02
CA LEU A 16 3.43 -2.96 -14.02
C LEU A 16 3.85 -4.24 -14.73
N ARG A 17 5.04 -4.75 -14.40
CA ARG A 17 5.54 -6.07 -14.82
C ARG A 17 5.71 -6.92 -13.58
N LEU A 18 4.86 -7.93 -13.44
CA LEU A 18 4.84 -8.78 -12.26
C LEU A 18 5.74 -9.98 -12.47
N ASP A 19 6.49 -10.34 -11.44
CA ASP A 19 7.10 -11.66 -11.31
C ASP A 19 6.12 -12.58 -10.58
N PRO A 20 5.51 -13.56 -11.25
CA PRO A 20 4.49 -14.42 -10.66
C PRO A 20 5.05 -15.37 -9.59
N THR A 21 6.37 -15.49 -9.46
CA THR A 21 6.99 -16.29 -8.39
C THR A 21 7.08 -15.54 -7.06
N GLU A 22 7.04 -14.21 -7.10
CA GLU A 22 7.12 -13.34 -5.92
C GLU A 22 5.76 -12.74 -5.51
N ILE A 23 4.98 -12.26 -6.50
CA ILE A 23 3.69 -11.60 -6.25
C ILE A 23 2.61 -12.07 -7.23
N GLU A 24 1.41 -12.27 -6.71
CA GLU A 24 0.26 -12.77 -7.48
C GLU A 24 -0.43 -11.65 -8.28
N ASP A 25 -0.60 -10.47 -7.70
CA ASP A 25 -1.30 -9.34 -8.32
C ASP A 25 -0.75 -8.00 -7.84
N ALA A 26 -0.90 -6.96 -8.67
CA ALA A 26 -0.48 -5.59 -8.39
C ALA A 26 -1.36 -4.61 -9.16
N LEU A 27 -1.82 -3.58 -8.47
CA LEU A 27 -2.67 -2.55 -9.05
C LEU A 27 -2.34 -1.16 -8.54
N TRP A 28 -2.50 -0.17 -9.43
CA TRP A 28 -2.60 1.22 -9.03
C TRP A 28 -3.99 1.49 -8.44
N VAL A 29 -4.04 2.19 -7.32
CA VAL A 29 -5.28 2.57 -6.66
C VAL A 29 -5.33 4.08 -6.48
N SER A 30 -6.52 4.65 -6.61
CA SER A 30 -6.72 6.06 -6.26
C SER A 30 -6.66 6.23 -4.74
N ARG A 31 -6.51 7.49 -4.30
CA ARG A 31 -6.51 7.85 -2.89
C ARG A 31 -7.83 7.42 -2.22
N GLU A 32 -8.95 7.65 -2.89
CA GLU A 32 -10.29 7.33 -2.42
C GLU A 32 -10.46 5.82 -2.23
N ARG A 33 -9.98 5.02 -3.20
CA ARG A 33 -10.03 3.55 -3.10
C ARG A 33 -9.15 3.04 -1.96
N ALA A 34 -7.96 3.59 -1.78
CA ALA A 34 -7.10 3.24 -0.65
C ALA A 34 -7.74 3.60 0.71
N MET A 35 -8.45 4.72 0.81
CA MET A 35 -9.23 5.06 1.99
C MET A 35 -10.36 4.05 2.26
N ALA A 36 -11.11 3.66 1.22
CA ALA A 36 -12.15 2.64 1.34
C ALA A 36 -11.57 1.30 1.79
N ALA A 37 -10.42 0.89 1.23
CA ALA A 37 -9.71 -0.32 1.64
C ALA A 37 -9.28 -0.27 3.12
N LEU A 38 -8.73 0.86 3.58
CA LEU A 38 -8.39 1.04 5.00
C LEU A 38 -9.60 0.97 5.94
N ALA A 39 -10.76 1.45 5.48
CA ALA A 39 -12.03 1.36 6.19
C ALA A 39 -12.67 -0.05 6.11
N GLY A 40 -12.08 -0.98 5.34
CA GLY A 40 -12.64 -2.32 5.13
C GLY A 40 -13.85 -2.34 4.20
N LEU A 41 -14.01 -1.31 3.36
CA LEU A 41 -15.14 -1.14 2.44
C LEU A 41 -14.79 -1.51 0.98
N ASP A 42 -13.51 -1.73 0.66
CA ASP A 42 -13.11 -2.22 -0.66
C ASP A 42 -13.37 -3.74 -0.77
N PRO A 43 -14.06 -4.22 -1.81
CA PRO A 43 -14.42 -5.63 -1.94
C PRO A 43 -13.21 -6.55 -2.24
N VAL A 44 -12.09 -5.99 -2.70
CA VAL A 44 -10.89 -6.74 -3.11
C VAL A 44 -9.76 -6.52 -2.12
N ILE A 45 -9.50 -5.27 -1.75
CA ILE A 45 -8.33 -4.90 -0.95
C ILE A 45 -8.71 -4.86 0.53
N ARG A 46 -8.13 -5.79 1.29
CA ARG A 46 -8.28 -5.80 2.75
C ARG A 46 -7.20 -4.96 3.41
N PRO A 47 -7.51 -4.25 4.51
CA PRO A 47 -6.52 -3.47 5.22
C PRO A 47 -5.48 -4.37 5.89
N SER A 48 -4.21 -3.96 5.88
CA SER A 48 -3.20 -4.61 6.69
C SER A 48 -3.54 -4.52 8.19
N ARG A 49 -3.01 -5.46 8.98
CA ARG A 49 -3.22 -5.50 10.44
C ARG A 49 -2.79 -4.19 11.13
N ARG A 50 -3.48 -3.80 12.20
CA ARG A 50 -3.03 -2.69 13.05
C ARG A 50 -1.62 -2.97 13.58
N GLY A 51 -0.76 -1.95 13.57
CA GLY A 51 0.65 -2.05 13.96
C GLY A 51 1.59 -2.64 12.91
N ALA A 52 1.12 -3.00 11.71
CA ALA A 52 2.03 -3.33 10.61
C ALA A 52 2.64 -2.05 10.02
N ILE A 53 3.94 -2.09 9.69
CA ILE A 53 4.62 -0.96 9.04
C ILE A 53 3.96 -0.56 7.71
N ALA A 54 3.47 -1.53 6.94
CA ALA A 54 2.73 -1.26 5.70
C ALA A 54 1.46 -0.43 5.94
N ARG A 55 0.69 -0.76 6.99
CA ARG A 55 -0.49 0.01 7.38
C ARG A 55 -0.11 1.43 7.77
N PHE A 56 0.93 1.58 8.59
CA PHE A 56 1.43 2.89 9.02
C PHE A 56 1.81 3.78 7.82
N LEU A 57 2.54 3.24 6.84
CA LEU A 57 2.92 3.98 5.63
C LEU A 57 1.69 4.43 4.85
N ILE A 58 0.71 3.56 4.62
CA ILE A 58 -0.52 3.90 3.87
C ILE A 58 -1.36 4.95 4.62
N GLU A 59 -1.54 4.79 5.95
CA GLU A 59 -2.26 5.77 6.78
C GLU A 59 -1.61 7.15 6.75
N ARG A 60 -0.27 7.20 6.84
CA ARG A 60 0.49 8.46 6.78
C ARG A 60 0.45 9.09 5.39
N TRP A 61 0.52 8.28 4.33
CA TRP A 61 0.36 8.76 2.95
C TRP A 61 -1.00 9.40 2.75
N LEU A 62 -2.07 8.72 3.19
CA LEU A 62 -3.44 9.22 3.09
C LEU A 62 -3.70 10.44 3.96
N ALA A 63 -2.93 10.65 5.03
CA ALA A 63 -3.03 11.83 5.88
C ALA A 63 -2.20 13.02 5.39
N ASP A 64 -1.47 12.89 4.27
CA ASP A 64 -0.48 13.87 3.81
C ASP A 64 0.55 14.19 4.92
N ARG A 65 1.07 13.15 5.59
CA ARG A 65 2.04 13.24 6.71
C ARG A 65 3.22 12.28 6.57
N LEU A 66 3.67 12.03 5.34
CA LEU A 66 4.87 11.23 5.04
C LEU A 66 6.09 12.09 4.71
N ASP A 67 6.05 13.36 5.09
CA ASP A 67 7.09 14.36 4.83
C ASP A 67 8.17 14.31 5.92
#